data_AF-A0A483AH89-F1
#
_entry.id   AF-A0A483AH89-F1
#
_cell.length_a   1.000
_cell.length_b   1.000
_cell.length_c   1.000
_cell.angle_alpha   90.00
_cell.angle_beta   90.00
_cell.angle_gamma   90.00
#
_symmetry.space_group_name_H-M   'P 1'
#
loop_
_entity.id
_entity.type
_entity.pdbx_description
1 polymer ?
#
loop_
_entity_poly.entity_id
_entity_poly.type
_entity_poly.pdbx_seq_one_letter_code
_entity_poly.pdbx_strand_id
1 'polypeptide(L)'
;MSEKITNLSKFIPKGELGQLFQQARALNHLNEQLSEHLPEQFALLSLCTIKDNTATFVTDNQAIIFRAQKQNTVLLNAIKQVKSLTHIEKVVIKIDLKRPLHK
;
A
#
# COMPACT_ATOMS: atom_id res chain seq x y z
N MET A 1 12.36 -40.77 -2.40
CA MET A 1 12.29 -39.42 -3.01
C MET A 1 12.35 -38.41 -1.89
N SER A 2 13.40 -37.59 -1.82
CA SER A 2 13.54 -36.60 -0.74
C SER A 2 12.69 -35.37 -1.09
N GLU A 3 11.64 -35.10 -0.30
CA GLU A 3 10.86 -33.88 -0.45
C GLU A 3 11.75 -32.67 -0.16
N LYS A 4 11.99 -31.84 -1.19
CA LYS A 4 12.69 -30.56 -1.01
C LYS A 4 11.75 -29.60 -0.29
N ILE A 5 11.94 -29.44 1.01
CA ILE A 5 11.31 -28.37 1.79
C ILE A 5 11.83 -27.05 1.24
N THR A 6 11.01 -26.38 0.42
CA THR A 6 11.33 -25.06 -0.11
C THR A 6 10.93 -24.04 0.93
N ASN A 7 11.93 -23.38 1.53
CA ASN A 7 11.66 -22.31 2.46
C ASN A 7 11.01 -21.12 1.70
N LEU A 8 9.69 -20.99 1.86
CA LEU A 8 8.87 -19.98 1.18
C LEU A 8 9.33 -18.55 1.47
N SER A 9 10.00 -18.29 2.61
CA SER A 9 10.55 -16.96 2.93
C SER A 9 11.69 -16.52 1.98
N LYS A 10 12.33 -17.47 1.28
CA LYS A 10 13.40 -17.22 0.30
C LYS A 10 12.99 -17.57 -1.12
N PHE A 11 11.74 -17.96 -1.34
CA PHE A 11 11.25 -18.30 -2.67
C PHE A 11 10.99 -17.02 -3.46
N ILE A 12 11.69 -16.86 -4.58
CA ILE A 12 11.48 -15.78 -5.53
C ILE A 12 10.85 -16.42 -6.77
N PRO A 13 9.54 -16.24 -7.02
CA PRO A 13 8.93 -16.72 -8.24
C PRO A 13 9.62 -16.09 -9.45
N LYS A 14 9.72 -16.83 -10.55
CA LYS A 14 10.29 -16.34 -11.82
C LYS A 14 9.17 -15.86 -12.75
N GLY A 15 9.52 -15.10 -13.78
CA GLY A 15 8.57 -14.57 -14.77
C GLY A 15 7.65 -13.49 -14.19
N GLU A 16 6.46 -13.33 -14.77
CA GLU A 16 5.49 -12.28 -14.40
C GLU A 16 5.05 -12.36 -12.93
N LEU A 17 4.83 -13.58 -12.41
CA LEU A 17 4.51 -13.79 -11.00
C LEU A 17 5.64 -13.32 -10.07
N GLY A 18 6.88 -13.48 -10.50
CA GLY A 18 8.06 -12.95 -9.83
C GLY A 18 8.04 -11.44 -9.69
N GLN A 19 7.71 -10.76 -10.78
CA GLN A 19 7.62 -9.30 -10.83
C GLN A 19 6.50 -8.79 -9.93
N LEU A 20 5.32 -9.40 -9.99
CA LEU A 20 4.20 -9.05 -9.10
C LEU A 20 4.54 -9.25 -7.63
N PHE A 21 5.25 -10.33 -7.29
CA PHE A 21 5.70 -10.59 -5.93
C PHE A 21 6.70 -9.53 -5.43
N GLN A 22 7.66 -9.13 -6.27
CA GLN A 22 8.60 -8.07 -5.94
C GLN A 22 7.90 -6.72 -5.75
N GLN A 23 6.93 -6.40 -6.60
CA GLN A 23 6.13 -5.18 -6.47
C GLN A 23 5.33 -5.17 -5.16
N ALA A 24 4.65 -6.27 -4.84
CA ALA A 24 3.91 -6.41 -3.58
C ALA A 24 4.83 -6.26 -2.36
N ARG A 25 6.03 -6.85 -2.40
CA ARG A 25 7.01 -6.71 -1.32
C ARG A 25 7.51 -5.28 -1.16
N ALA A 26 7.77 -4.58 -2.26
CA ALA A 26 8.15 -3.17 -2.23
C ALA A 26 7.05 -2.30 -1.63
N LEU A 27 5.80 -2.54 -2.01
CA LEU A 27 4.63 -1.83 -1.45
C LEU A 27 4.45 -2.11 0.04
N ASN A 28 4.65 -3.35 0.51
CA ASN A 28 4.59 -3.68 1.94
C ASN A 28 5.65 -2.90 2.74
N HIS A 29 6.89 -2.87 2.25
CA HIS A 29 7.95 -2.12 2.91
C HIS A 29 7.69 -0.60 2.92
N LEU A 30 7.08 -0.07 1.86
CA LEU A 30 6.64 1.32 1.83
C LEU A 30 5.50 1.58 2.82
N ASN A 31 4.56 0.64 2.97
CA ASN A 31 3.49 0.74 3.96
C ASN A 31 4.02 0.74 5.40
N GLU A 32 5.02 -0.08 5.70
CA GLU A 32 5.70 -0.08 7.01
C GLU A 32 6.31 1.31 7.29
N GLN A 33 7.06 1.88 6.36
CA GLN A 33 7.63 3.23 6.51
C GLN A 33 6.56 4.32 6.62
N LEU A 34 5.51 4.23 5.81
CA LEU A 34 4.41 5.20 5.82
C LEU A 34 3.65 5.19 7.16
N SER A 35 3.53 4.03 7.81
CA SER A 35 2.82 3.89 9.07
C SER A 35 3.39 4.76 10.19
N GLU A 36 4.69 5.06 10.15
CA GLU A 36 5.38 5.92 11.11
C GLU A 36 5.10 7.42 10.88
N HIS A 37 4.68 7.80 9.67
CA HIS A 37 4.47 9.19 9.27
C HIS A 37 3.00 9.54 9.04
N LEU A 38 2.13 8.54 8.89
CA LEU A 38 0.71 8.75 8.66
C LEU A 38 0.04 9.27 9.95
N PRO A 39 -0.75 10.35 9.86
CA PRO A 39 -1.62 10.77 10.94
C PRO A 39 -2.55 9.64 11.38
N GLU A 40 -2.85 9.55 12.68
CA GLU A 40 -3.67 8.49 13.27
C GLU A 40 -5.04 8.33 12.58
N GLN A 41 -5.66 9.43 12.19
CA GLN A 41 -6.92 9.46 11.43
C GLN A 41 -6.88 8.78 10.05
N PHE A 42 -5.67 8.45 9.55
CA PHE A 42 -5.39 7.77 8.30
C PHE A 42 -4.66 6.43 8.49
N ALA A 43 -4.53 5.92 9.72
CA ALA A 43 -3.77 4.71 10.03
C ALA A 43 -4.29 3.44 9.32
N LEU A 44 -5.56 3.42 8.91
CA LEU A 44 -6.16 2.31 8.17
C LEU A 44 -6.03 2.45 6.63
N LEU A 45 -5.33 3.48 6.12
CA LEU A 45 -5.02 3.58 4.71
C LEU A 45 -3.80 2.71 4.38
N SER A 46 -3.94 1.84 3.39
CA SER A 46 -2.83 1.06 2.84
C SER A 46 -2.51 1.52 1.43
N LEU A 47 -1.24 1.79 1.15
CA LEU A 47 -0.74 2.05 -0.19
C LEU A 47 -0.85 0.78 -1.03
N CYS A 48 -1.60 0.85 -2.12
CA CYS A 48 -1.88 -0.28 -3.00
C CYS A 48 -1.11 -0.20 -4.32
N THR A 49 -0.89 0.99 -4.85
CA THR A 49 -0.19 1.16 -6.13
C THR A 49 0.42 2.56 -6.22
N ILE A 50 1.59 2.65 -6.86
CA ILE A 50 2.17 3.91 -7.31
C ILE A 50 2.28 3.83 -8.84
N LYS A 51 1.68 4.80 -9.53
CA LYS A 51 1.74 4.90 -10.98
C LYS A 51 1.66 6.37 -11.39
N ASP A 52 2.49 6.81 -12.33
CA ASP A 52 2.44 8.17 -12.91
C ASP A 52 2.42 9.28 -11.82
N ASN A 53 3.38 9.22 -10.88
CA ASN A 53 3.47 10.10 -9.69
C ASN A 53 2.19 10.15 -8.82
N THR A 54 1.33 9.14 -8.95
CA THR A 54 0.07 9.04 -8.23
C THR A 54 0.10 7.85 -7.28
N ALA A 55 -0.07 8.12 -5.99
CA ALA A 55 -0.21 7.09 -4.97
C ALA A 55 -1.69 6.74 -4.78
N THR A 56 -2.03 5.46 -4.93
CA THR A 56 -3.38 4.95 -4.68
C THR A 56 -3.42 4.25 -3.33
N PHE A 57 -4.27 4.74 -2.44
CA PHE A 57 -4.55 4.15 -1.14
C PHE A 57 -5.89 3.43 -1.15
N VAL A 58 -5.99 2.40 -0.31
CA VAL A 58 -7.20 1.62 -0.11
C VAL A 58 -7.51 1.49 1.38
N THR A 59 -8.80 1.41 1.70
CA THR A 59 -9.31 1.05 3.03
C THR A 59 -10.74 0.52 2.87
N ASP A 60 -11.20 -0.30 3.81
CA ASP A 60 -12.59 -0.73 3.91
C ASP A 60 -13.47 0.32 4.64
N ASN A 61 -12.85 1.30 5.31
CA ASN A 61 -13.54 2.30 6.09
C ASN A 61 -13.91 3.54 5.25
N GLN A 62 -15.18 3.61 4.84
CA GLN A 62 -15.69 4.69 4.00
C GLN A 62 -15.57 6.09 4.65
N ALA A 63 -15.63 6.18 5.98
CA ALA A 63 -15.45 7.46 6.68
C ALA A 63 -14.00 7.97 6.57
N ILE A 64 -13.02 7.06 6.58
CA ILE A 64 -11.60 7.41 6.35
C ILE A 64 -11.40 7.86 4.91
N ILE A 65 -12.02 7.20 3.93
CA ILE A 65 -11.98 7.62 2.52
C ILE A 65 -12.45 9.07 2.39
N PHE A 66 -13.61 9.40 2.96
CA PHE A 66 -14.15 10.75 2.90
C PHE A 66 -13.24 11.79 3.55
N ARG A 67 -12.70 11.48 4.73
CA ARG A 67 -11.74 12.37 5.42
C ARG A 67 -10.46 12.58 4.62
N ALA A 68 -9.89 11.50 4.09
CA ALA A 68 -8.67 11.54 3.29
C ALA A 68 -8.87 12.32 1.98
N GLN A 69 -10.05 12.22 1.36
CA GLN A 69 -10.41 13.03 0.19
C GLN A 69 -10.48 14.52 0.53
N LYS A 70 -11.10 14.88 1.65
CA LYS A 70 -11.17 16.29 2.10
C LYS A 70 -9.81 16.86 2.53
N GLN A 71 -8.95 16.02 3.10
CA GLN A 71 -7.65 16.41 3.65
C GLN A 71 -6.49 15.86 2.81
N ASN A 72 -6.66 15.84 1.48
CA ASN A 72 -5.69 15.27 0.56
C ASN A 72 -4.29 15.90 0.71
N THR A 73 -4.23 17.21 0.99
CA THR A 73 -2.97 17.94 1.22
C THR A 73 -2.21 17.43 2.45
N VAL A 74 -2.91 17.11 3.54
CA VAL A 74 -2.31 16.54 4.76
C VAL A 74 -1.72 15.17 4.46
N LEU A 75 -2.48 14.34 3.73
CA LEU A 75 -2.04 13.01 3.33
C LEU A 75 -0.82 13.07 2.39
N LEU A 76 -0.84 13.96 1.40
CA LEU A 76 0.29 14.17 0.49
C LEU A 76 1.55 14.63 1.24
N ASN A 77 1.42 15.54 2.21
CA ASN A 77 2.54 16.01 3.02
C ASN A 77 3.13 14.90 3.90
N ALA A 78 2.29 14.02 4.45
CA ALA A 78 2.73 12.86 5.22
C ALA A 78 3.51 11.87 4.34
N ILE A 79 3.00 11.58 3.13
CA ILE A 79 3.67 10.70 2.16
C ILE A 79 5.04 11.24 1.77
N LYS A 80 5.16 12.56 1.56
CA LYS A 80 6.44 13.21 1.19
C LYS A 80 7.50 13.18 2.28
N GLN A 81 7.16 12.83 3.52
CA GLN A 81 8.18 12.58 4.57
C GLN A 81 9.01 11.33 4.28
N VAL A 82 8.44 10.38 3.53
CA VAL A 82 9.15 9.18 3.10
C VAL A 82 10.01 9.53 1.87
N LYS A 83 11.34 9.43 2.00
CA LYS A 83 12.30 9.84 0.95
C LYS A 83 11.97 9.24 -0.43
N SER A 84 11.56 7.97 -0.47
CA SER A 84 11.21 7.25 -1.70
C SER A 84 9.92 7.73 -2.36
N LEU A 85 9.08 8.50 -1.68
CA LEU A 85 7.76 8.95 -2.14
C LEU A 85 7.68 10.47 -2.37
N THR A 86 8.81 11.18 -2.31
CA THR A 86 8.89 12.64 -2.54
C THR A 86 8.40 13.08 -3.92
N HIS A 87 8.51 12.21 -4.92
CA HIS A 87 8.07 12.43 -6.31
C HIS A 87 6.55 12.29 -6.50
N ILE A 88 5.79 11.88 -5.47
CA ILE A 88 4.34 11.77 -5.56
C ILE A 88 3.71 13.16 -5.57
N GLU A 89 2.84 13.38 -6.55
CA GLU A 89 2.13 14.64 -6.75
C GLU A 89 0.64 14.52 -6.45
N LYS A 90 0.08 13.31 -6.60
CA LYS A 90 -1.35 13.06 -6.48
C LYS A 90 -1.63 11.87 -5.59
N VAL A 91 -2.72 11.97 -4.82
CA VAL A 91 -3.23 10.87 -3.99
C VAL A 91 -4.65 10.54 -4.40
N VAL A 92 -4.90 9.27 -4.66
CA VAL A 92 -6.22 8.71 -4.94
C VAL A 92 -6.57 7.74 -3.83
N ILE A 93 -7.79 7.82 -3.29
CA ILE A 93 -8.27 6.87 -2.29
C ILE A 93 -9.43 6.07 -2.88
N LYS A 94 -9.37 4.74 -2.76
CA LYS A 94 -10.40 3.80 -3.23
C LYS A 94 -10.87 2.93 -2.07
N ILE A 95 -12.07 2.37 -2.21
CA ILE A 95 -12.57 1.36 -1.27
C ILE A 95 -11.93 0.02 -1.59
N ASP A 96 -11.46 -0.70 -0.57
CA ASP A 96 -11.06 -2.10 -0.73
C ASP A 96 -12.32 -2.97 -0.75
N LEU A 97 -12.62 -3.54 -1.91
CA LEU A 97 -13.78 -4.41 -2.09
C LEU A 97 -13.53 -5.85 -1.63
N LYS A 98 -12.34 -6.17 -1.07
CA LYS A 98 -12.04 -7.50 -0.54
C LYS A 98 -12.58 -7.71 0.88
N ARG A 99 -13.91 -7.79 0.98
CA ARG A 99 -14.66 -8.71 1.86
C ARG A 99 -16.17 -8.57 1.59
N PRO A 100 -16.86 -9.57 1.01
CA PRO A 100 -18.19 -9.85 1.50
C PRO A 100 -18.03 -10.27 2.97
N LEU A 101 -18.73 -9.59 3.88
CA LEU A 101 -18.96 -10.09 5.23
C LEU A 101 -19.55 -11.50 5.09
N HIS A 102 -18.76 -12.54 5.36
CA HIS A 102 -19.36 -13.76 5.86
C HIS A 102 -19.77 -13.47 7.30
N LYS A 103 -21.09 -13.34 7.47
CA LYS A 103 -21.80 -13.38 8.75
C LYS A 103 -21.44 -14.62 9.55
#